data_AF-A0A4Q3MZZ4-F1
#
_entry.id   AF-A0A4Q3MZZ4-F1
#
_cell.length_a   1.000
_cell.length_b   1.000
_cell.length_c   1.000
_cell.angle_alpha   90.00
_cell.angle_beta   90.00
_cell.angle_gamma   90.00
#
_symmetry.space_group_name_H-M   'P 1'
#
loop_
_entity.id
_entity.type
_entity.pdbx_description
1 polymer ?
#
loop_
_entity_poly.entity_id
_entity_poly.type
_entity_poly.pdbx_seq_one_letter_code
_entity_poly.pdbx_strand_id
1 'polypeptide(L)' 'MKKQLTTIALALGLGFALAPAMAADAAMSKDAYKAEKEKIEAQYKADKKACDGMKANAKDVCGAEAKAKEK' A
#
# COMPACT_ATOMS: atom_id res chain seq x y z
N MET A 1 19.89 -40.03 -11.43
CA MET A 1 20.49 -38.74 -11.84
C MET A 1 19.43 -37.91 -12.56
N LYS A 2 19.20 -36.69 -12.06
CA LYS A 2 18.61 -35.49 -12.71
C LYS A 2 17.37 -35.70 -13.59
N LYS A 3 16.22 -35.81 -12.92
CA LYS A 3 14.89 -35.50 -13.44
C LYS A 3 14.82 -34.03 -13.84
N GLN A 4 14.26 -33.78 -15.04
CA GLN A 4 13.47 -32.59 -15.36
C GLN A 4 14.25 -31.26 -15.35
N LEU A 5 15.10 -31.07 -16.36
CA LEU A 5 15.62 -29.76 -16.76
C LEU A 5 15.48 -29.67 -18.28
N THR A 6 14.92 -28.56 -18.75
CA THR A 6 14.78 -28.14 -20.16
C THR A 6 13.51 -28.57 -20.89
N THR A 7 12.41 -27.86 -20.64
CA THR A 7 11.68 -27.16 -21.73
C THR A 7 10.71 -26.13 -21.14
N ILE A 8 11.19 -24.89 -21.07
CA ILE A 8 10.36 -23.70 -21.03
C ILE A 8 9.72 -23.58 -22.42
N ALA A 9 8.38 -23.63 -22.50
CA ALA A 9 7.64 -23.22 -23.69
C ALA A 9 6.29 -22.64 -23.28
N LEU A 10 6.29 -21.30 -23.19
CA LEU A 10 5.30 -20.45 -23.85
C LEU A 10 3.81 -20.73 -23.56
N ALA A 11 3.27 -20.13 -22.49
CA ALA A 11 1.84 -19.78 -22.42
C ALA A 11 1.58 -18.68 -21.36
N LEU A 12 2.40 -17.61 -21.37
CA LEU A 12 2.04 -16.34 -20.73
C LEU A 12 1.59 -15.40 -21.84
N GLY A 13 0.29 -15.36 -22.13
CA GLY A 13 -0.21 -14.44 -23.15
C GLY A 13 -1.64 -14.70 -23.61
N LEU A 14 -2.61 -14.62 -22.70
CA LEU A 14 -4.01 -14.34 -23.07
C LEU A 14 -4.69 -13.60 -21.91
N GLY A 15 -4.89 -12.29 -22.05
CA GLY A 15 -5.99 -11.60 -21.35
C GLY A 15 -5.67 -10.49 -20.34
N PHE A 16 -4.67 -9.64 -20.56
CA PHE A 16 -4.81 -8.25 -20.06
C PHE A 16 -5.43 -7.43 -21.19
N ALA A 17 -6.75 -7.58 -21.36
CA ALA A 17 -7.51 -6.71 -22.24
C ALA A 17 -7.29 -5.27 -21.78
N LEU A 18 -6.90 -4.44 -22.74
CA LEU A 18 -6.77 -2.99 -22.63
C LEU A 18 -8.10 -2.41 -22.10
N ALA A 19 -8.22 -2.28 -20.78
CA ALA A 19 -9.09 -1.25 -20.22
C ALA A 19 -8.37 0.08 -20.46
N PRO A 20 -9.00 1.08 -21.10
CA PRO A 20 -8.44 2.41 -21.02
C PRO A 20 -8.36 2.75 -19.53
N ALA A 21 -7.15 2.92 -19.03
CA ALA A 21 -6.93 3.58 -17.76
C ALA A 21 -7.64 4.93 -17.89
N MET A 22 -8.82 5.03 -17.30
CA MET A 22 -9.41 6.31 -16.99
C MET A 22 -8.42 6.92 -16.01
N ALA A 23 -7.47 7.68 -16.53
CA ALA A 23 -6.74 8.67 -15.77
C ALA A 23 -7.81 9.64 -15.29
N ALA A 24 -8.38 9.33 -14.13
CA ALA A 24 -9.17 10.29 -13.39
C ALA A 24 -8.18 11.34 -12.92
N ASP A 25 -7.95 12.35 -13.77
CA ASP A 25 -7.46 13.65 -13.36
C ASP A 25 -8.58 14.32 -12.54
N ALA A 26 -8.89 13.69 -11.40
CA ALA A 26 -9.81 14.24 -10.44
C ALA A 26 -8.99 15.27 -9.67
N ALA A 27 -9.06 16.52 -10.12
CA ALA A 27 -8.78 17.65 -9.25
C ALA A 27 -9.68 17.47 -8.01
N MET A 28 -9.12 16.93 -6.93
CA MET A 28 -9.87 16.67 -5.72
C MET A 28 -10.46 18.00 -5.25
N SER A 29 -11.76 18.00 -4.95
CA SER A 29 -12.35 19.16 -4.29
C SER A 29 -11.66 19.38 -2.93
N LYS A 30 -11.67 20.61 -2.43
CA LYS A 30 -11.09 20.90 -1.10
C LYS A 30 -11.72 20.02 -0.01
N ASP A 31 -13.00 19.70 -0.13
CA ASP A 31 -13.71 18.85 0.82
C ASP A 31 -13.25 17.39 0.71
N ALA A 32 -13.04 16.88 -0.51
CA ALA A 32 -12.48 15.54 -0.71
C ALA A 32 -11.05 15.44 -0.17
N TYR A 33 -10.22 16.47 -0.39
CA TYR A 33 -8.87 16.54 0.18
C TYR A 33 -8.88 16.55 1.71
N LYS A 34 -9.77 17.35 2.32
CA LYS A 34 -9.94 17.38 3.79
C LYS A 34 -10.38 16.03 4.33
N ALA A 35 -11.39 15.40 3.72
CA ALA A 35 -11.88 14.10 4.13
C ALA A 35 -10.78 13.02 4.06
N GLU A 36 -9.97 13.02 3.00
CA GLU A 36 -8.86 12.08 2.88
C GLU A 36 -7.76 12.37 3.92
N LYS A 37 -7.45 13.66 4.18
CA LYS A 37 -6.52 14.05 5.24
C LYS A 37 -6.99 13.60 6.63
N GLU A 38 -8.27 13.78 6.96
CA GLU A 38 -8.85 13.33 8.23
C GLU A 38 -8.79 11.81 8.36
N LYS A 39 -9.05 11.08 7.27
CA LYS A 39 -8.92 9.62 7.22
C LYS A 39 -7.48 9.17 7.46
N ILE A 40 -6.50 9.80 6.82
CA ILE A 40 -5.07 9.52 7.02
C ILE A 40 -4.68 9.79 8.49
N GLU A 41 -5.11 10.92 9.06
CA GLU A 41 -4.85 11.25 10.47
C GLU A 41 -5.49 10.24 11.43
N ALA A 42 -6.71 9.77 11.14
CA ALA A 42 -7.38 8.75 11.93
C ALA A 42 -6.62 7.41 11.87
N GLN A 43 -6.14 7.02 10.68
CA GLN A 43 -5.33 5.82 10.51
C GLN A 43 -4.01 5.92 11.27
N TYR A 44 -3.30 7.05 11.18
CA TYR A 44 -2.08 7.28 11.95
C TYR A 44 -2.31 7.15 13.46
N LYS A 45 -3.40 7.72 13.99
CA LYS A 45 -3.75 7.60 15.42
C LYS A 45 -4.00 6.13 15.81
N ALA A 46 -4.69 5.38 14.96
CA ALA A 46 -4.94 3.95 15.20
C ALA A 46 -3.63 3.14 15.19
N ASP A 47 -2.78 3.36 14.18
CA ASP A 47 -1.48 2.68 14.04
C ASP A 47 -0.57 3.01 15.21
N LYS A 48 -0.49 4.28 15.61
CA LYS A 48 0.29 4.70 16.78
C LYS A 48 -0.20 4.06 18.07
N LYS A 49 -1.51 3.94 18.26
CA LYS A 49 -2.09 3.24 19.42
C LYS A 49 -1.75 1.75 19.40
N ALA A 50 -1.70 1.12 18.23
CA ALA A 50 -1.24 -0.27 18.10
C ALA A 50 0.23 -0.43 18.54
N CYS A 51 1.07 0.60 18.34
CA CYS A 51 2.46 0.60 18.79
C CYS A 51 2.61 0.73 20.33
N ASP A 52 1.58 1.10 21.09
CA ASP A 52 1.72 1.38 22.53
C ASP A 52 2.07 0.15 23.37
N GLY A 53 1.70 -1.05 22.91
CA GLY A 53 2.07 -2.31 23.54
C GLY A 53 3.51 -2.75 23.29
N MET A 54 4.24 -2.07 22.41
CA MET A 54 5.62 -2.41 22.04
C MET A 54 6.63 -1.73 22.98
N LYS A 55 7.86 -2.25 23.02
CA LYS A 55 8.94 -1.72 23.87
C LYS A 55 10.20 -1.42 23.07
N ALA A 56 10.96 -0.42 23.54
CA ALA A 56 12.25 -0.01 22.98
C ALA A 56 12.19 0.16 21.45
N ASN A 57 13.18 -0.37 20.74
CA ASN A 57 13.32 -0.27 19.29
C ASN A 57 12.02 -0.67 18.54
N ALA A 58 11.29 -1.69 19.00
CA ALA A 58 10.04 -2.09 18.36
C ALA A 58 8.98 -0.97 18.39
N LYS A 59 8.90 -0.20 19.48
CA LYS A 59 7.99 0.95 19.57
C LYS A 59 8.43 2.08 18.67
N ASP A 60 9.73 2.35 18.60
CA ASP A 60 10.30 3.42 17.78
C ASP A 60 10.11 3.16 16.28
N VAL A 61 10.40 1.93 15.83
CA VAL A 61 10.18 1.49 14.44
C VAL A 61 8.70 1.54 14.09
N CYS A 62 7.83 0.97 14.93
CA CYS A 62 6.39 1.00 14.69
C CYS A 62 5.86 2.44 14.58
N GLY A 63 6.32 3.35 15.46
CA GLY A 63 5.97 4.77 15.40
C GLY A 63 6.48 5.47 14.14
N ALA A 64 7.67 5.09 13.66
CA ALA A 64 8.22 5.61 12.40
C ALA A 64 7.43 5.10 11.19
N GLU A 65 7.05 3.82 11.17
CA GLU A 65 6.21 3.23 10.13
C GLU A 65 4.82 3.87 10.08
N ALA A 66 4.19 4.11 11.25
CA ALA A 66 2.91 4.80 11.34
C ALA A 66 3.01 6.24 10.78
N LYS A 67 4.08 6.97 11.12
CA LYS A 67 4.33 8.31 10.56
C LYS A 67 4.63 8.29 9.06
N ALA A 68 5.29 7.26 8.56
CA ALA A 68 5.57 7.12 7.13
C ALA A 68 4.27 6.92 6.33
N LYS A 69 3.25 6.28 6.92
CA LYS A 69 1.91 6.11 6.33
C LYS A 69 1.04 7.37 6.38
N GLU A 70 1.39 8.37 7.20
CA GLU A 70 0.68 9.65 7.33
C GLU A 70 1.08 10.69 6.25
N LYS A 71 2.01 10.35 5.36
CA LYS A 71 2.60 11.28 4.39
C LYS A 71 2.08 11.13 2.97
#